data_AF-T0ZEU3-F1
#
_entry.id   AF-T0ZEU3-F1
#
_cell.length_a   1.000
_cell.length_b   1.000
_cell.length_c   1.000
_cell.angle_alpha   90.00
_cell.angle_beta   90.00
_cell.angle_gamma   90.00
#
_symmetry.space_group_name_H-M   'P 1'
#
loop_
_entity.id
_entity.type
_entity.pdbx_description
1 polymer ?
#
loop_
_entity_poly.entity_id
_entity_poly.type
_entity_poly.pdbx_seq_one_letter_code
_entity_poly.pdbx_strand_id
1 'polypeptide(L)'
;MGMWWLHGGENDLLIQGVGGNARLFAEGNSAEGKAIWVVRGGRIRIENIDFMNAQVSDRNGAGIRFEKGDLWVRNCLFFANENGLLTSDEENSSLVIENSEFAYNGAGDGFSHDLYVGKLKSLVVLASYFHHANVGHLFKSRAARNDILYNRLTDEMGGRASYELDLPNGGRALVLGNIIQQGTDTENSTVISYGEEGMSGPDNVLYLASNTLVNDKEGAGAFLRVPKAGARVVSVNNLLVGYGEYHVLAGLVSSNDRSVDWQAFYRPLRQDYRLEAPVEEPLHYETPSPSLAPDIDLVPRAEPVAPRQLNLLKHGPVYPGALQTLAP
;
A
#
# COMPACT_ATOMS: atom_id res chain seq x y z
N MET A 1 14.60 -7.60 -33.31
CA MET A 1 13.30 -8.16 -33.75
C MET A 1 13.23 -9.61 -33.27
N GLY A 2 12.43 -9.87 -32.25
CA GLY A 2 12.15 -11.19 -31.73
C GLY A 2 10.78 -11.11 -31.06
N MET A 3 9.73 -11.30 -31.87
CA MET A 3 8.34 -11.22 -31.47
C MET A 3 7.94 -12.63 -31.01
N TRP A 4 7.80 -12.82 -29.71
CA TRP A 4 7.35 -14.09 -29.14
C TRP A 4 5.84 -14.03 -28.97
N TRP A 5 5.13 -14.85 -29.73
CA TRP A 5 3.71 -15.10 -29.55
C TRP A 5 3.55 -16.18 -28.47
N LEU A 6 2.70 -15.94 -27.47
CA LEU A 6 2.20 -16.96 -26.56
C LEU A 6 0.70 -17.15 -26.81
N HIS A 7 0.35 -18.36 -27.24
CA HIS A 7 -1.04 -18.84 -27.30
C HIS A 7 -1.48 -19.24 -25.89
N GLY A 8 -2.41 -18.48 -25.31
CA GLY A 8 -3.25 -18.85 -24.16
C GLY A 8 -4.69 -18.49 -24.51
N GLY A 9 -5.66 -19.36 -24.21
CA GLY A 9 -7.04 -19.27 -24.73
C GLY A 9 -7.68 -17.90 -24.55
N GLU A 10 -7.79 -17.17 -25.67
CA GLU A 10 -8.41 -15.86 -26.00
C GLU A 10 -8.51 -14.72 -24.95
N ASN A 11 -8.24 -14.92 -23.66
CA ASN A 11 -8.43 -13.95 -22.58
C ASN A 11 -7.42 -14.10 -21.42
N ASP A 12 -6.31 -14.83 -21.58
CA ASP A 12 -5.24 -14.94 -20.56
C ASP A 12 -3.88 -14.63 -21.20
N LEU A 13 -3.34 -13.45 -20.90
CA LEU A 13 -2.07 -12.97 -21.45
C LEU A 13 -1.03 -12.82 -20.35
N LEU A 14 0.14 -13.44 -20.53
CA LEU A 14 1.32 -13.19 -19.70
C LEU A 14 2.35 -12.40 -20.52
N ILE A 15 2.78 -11.27 -19.98
CA ILE A 15 3.89 -10.47 -20.49
C ILE A 15 4.98 -10.46 -19.41
N GLN A 16 6.16 -10.98 -19.75
CA GLN A 16 7.20 -11.20 -18.76
C GLN A 16 8.60 -10.83 -19.26
N GLY A 17 9.38 -10.14 -18.43
CA GLY A 17 10.82 -9.99 -18.59
C GLY A 17 11.57 -11.30 -18.27
N VAL A 18 12.45 -11.74 -19.15
CA VAL A 18 13.23 -12.99 -19.01
C VAL A 18 14.68 -12.67 -18.66
N GLY A 19 15.21 -13.31 -17.62
CA GLY A 19 16.58 -13.09 -17.14
C GLY A 19 16.76 -11.85 -16.26
N GLY A 20 15.66 -11.24 -15.82
CA GLY A 20 15.62 -10.01 -15.04
C GLY A 20 14.51 -9.10 -15.52
N ASN A 21 14.48 -7.87 -14.99
CA ASN A 21 13.46 -6.91 -15.38
C ASN A 21 13.75 -6.31 -16.76
N ALA A 22 12.77 -6.33 -17.65
CA ALA A 22 12.83 -5.56 -18.90
C ALA A 22 12.47 -4.11 -18.59
N ARG A 23 13.33 -3.16 -19.00
CA ARG A 23 13.16 -1.75 -18.65
C ARG A 23 12.61 -0.93 -19.81
N LEU A 24 11.46 -0.31 -19.56
CA LEU A 24 10.76 0.55 -20.50
C LEU A 24 10.91 2.00 -20.05
N PHE A 25 11.64 2.77 -20.86
CA PHE A 25 11.71 4.22 -20.71
C PHE A 25 10.67 4.84 -21.66
N ALA A 26 9.83 5.73 -21.14
CA ALA A 26 8.83 6.40 -21.98
C ALA A 26 9.46 7.26 -23.09
N GLU A 27 10.59 7.92 -22.79
CA GLU A 27 11.32 8.81 -23.73
C GLU A 27 10.42 9.86 -24.41
N GLY A 28 9.47 10.42 -23.65
CA GLY A 28 8.49 11.40 -24.14
C GLY A 28 7.33 10.78 -24.95
N ASN A 29 7.31 9.45 -25.13
CA ASN A 29 6.21 8.74 -25.76
C ASN A 29 5.15 8.32 -24.74
N SER A 30 3.91 8.23 -25.20
CA SER A 30 2.82 7.65 -24.42
C SER A 30 1.80 7.00 -25.34
N ALA A 31 1.36 5.80 -24.97
CA ALA A 31 0.19 5.17 -25.55
C ALA A 31 -1.04 6.04 -25.27
N GLU A 32 -1.70 6.48 -26.34
CA GLU A 32 -2.93 7.29 -26.31
C GLU A 32 -2.82 8.61 -25.53
N GLY A 33 -1.62 9.14 -25.30
CA GLY A 33 -1.45 10.30 -24.44
C GLY A 33 -1.69 10.02 -22.96
N LYS A 34 -1.63 8.75 -22.51
CA LYS A 34 -2.03 8.33 -21.15
C LYS A 34 -0.93 7.63 -20.36
N ALA A 35 -0.16 6.72 -20.96
CA ALA A 35 0.76 5.86 -20.21
C ALA A 35 1.84 5.24 -21.09
N ILE A 36 2.84 4.58 -20.49
CA ILE A 36 3.71 3.65 -21.24
C ILE A 36 2.82 2.53 -21.81
N TRP A 37 2.03 1.86 -20.97
CA TRP A 37 1.05 0.87 -21.40
C TRP A 37 -0.38 1.22 -20.95
N VAL A 38 -1.33 1.06 -21.88
CA VAL A 38 -2.77 1.09 -21.58
C VAL A 38 -3.30 -0.34 -21.64
N VAL A 39 -3.84 -0.83 -20.52
CA VAL A 39 -4.23 -2.24 -20.34
C VAL A 39 -5.76 -2.34 -20.27
N ARG A 40 -6.34 -3.21 -21.11
CA ARG A 40 -7.79 -3.41 -21.24
C ARG A 40 -8.15 -4.85 -21.57
N GLY A 41 -9.15 -5.36 -20.85
CA GLY A 41 -9.86 -6.61 -21.16
C GLY A 41 -9.10 -7.86 -20.77
N GLY A 42 -9.85 -8.96 -20.59
CA GLY A 42 -9.31 -10.27 -20.23
C GLY A 42 -8.63 -10.31 -18.86
N ARG A 43 -7.83 -11.37 -18.67
CA ARG A 43 -6.93 -11.57 -17.53
C ARG A 43 -5.50 -11.38 -18.00
N ILE A 44 -4.83 -10.36 -17.49
CA ILE A 44 -3.48 -9.99 -17.92
C ILE A 44 -2.54 -10.10 -16.74
N ARG A 45 -1.38 -10.74 -16.96
CA ARG A 45 -0.28 -10.83 -16.01
C ARG A 45 0.93 -10.11 -16.59
N ILE A 46 1.48 -9.17 -15.83
CA ILE A 46 2.67 -8.41 -16.17
C ILE A 46 3.71 -8.69 -15.10
N GLU A 47 4.84 -9.25 -15.51
CA GLU A 47 5.89 -9.69 -14.59
C GLU A 47 7.28 -9.21 -15.02
N ASN A 48 8.09 -8.77 -14.05
CA ASN A 48 9.49 -8.39 -14.28
C ASN A 48 9.63 -7.27 -15.33
N ILE A 49 8.83 -6.21 -15.23
CA ILE A 49 8.91 -5.04 -16.13
C ILE A 49 9.13 -3.78 -15.29
N ASP A 50 10.10 -2.95 -15.68
CA ASP A 50 10.28 -1.61 -15.11
C ASP A 50 9.64 -0.57 -16.04
N PHE A 51 8.79 0.30 -15.50
CA PHE A 51 8.09 1.38 -16.17
C PHE A 51 8.64 2.72 -15.69
N MET A 52 9.31 3.47 -16.57
CA MET A 52 10.09 4.64 -16.18
C MET A 52 9.77 5.91 -16.98
N ASN A 53 9.68 7.03 -16.27
CA ASN A 53 9.65 8.38 -16.81
C ASN A 53 8.44 8.72 -17.71
N ALA A 54 7.27 8.12 -17.47
CA ALA A 54 6.06 8.48 -18.19
C ALA A 54 5.59 9.90 -17.82
N GLN A 55 5.55 10.79 -18.81
CA GLN A 55 5.07 12.17 -18.68
C GLN A 55 4.18 12.52 -19.88
N VAL A 56 3.04 13.17 -19.63
CA VAL A 56 2.11 13.59 -20.69
C VAL A 56 1.66 15.04 -20.46
N SER A 57 1.00 15.63 -21.46
CA SER A 57 0.68 17.06 -21.46
C SER A 57 -0.25 17.52 -20.31
N ASP A 58 -1.14 16.64 -19.85
CA ASP A 58 -2.12 16.95 -18.79
C ASP A 58 -1.63 16.55 -17.38
N ARG A 59 -0.36 16.15 -17.26
CA ARG A 59 0.29 15.72 -16.00
C ARG A 59 -0.30 14.46 -15.35
N ASN A 60 -0.90 13.58 -16.15
CA ASN A 60 -1.58 12.37 -15.69
C ASN A 60 -1.02 11.07 -16.29
N GLY A 61 0.25 11.08 -16.70
CA GLY A 61 0.93 10.03 -17.43
C GLY A 61 1.32 8.87 -16.54
N ALA A 62 0.89 7.64 -16.86
CA ALA A 62 1.13 6.49 -16.01
C ALA A 62 2.21 5.53 -16.54
N GLY A 63 2.86 4.77 -15.66
CA GLY A 63 3.58 3.55 -16.09
C GLY A 63 2.59 2.55 -16.71
N ILE A 64 1.50 2.27 -16.00
CA ILE A 64 0.34 1.54 -16.52
C ILE A 64 -0.94 2.34 -16.30
N ARG A 65 -1.73 2.53 -17.37
CA ARG A 65 -3.14 2.91 -17.29
C ARG A 65 -4.01 1.66 -17.39
N PHE A 66 -4.60 1.21 -16.29
CA PHE A 66 -5.46 0.02 -16.28
C PHE A 66 -6.93 0.41 -16.40
N GLU A 67 -7.54 0.16 -17.56
CA GLU A 67 -8.87 0.67 -17.83
C GLU A 67 -10.00 -0.34 -17.60
N LYS A 68 -9.79 -1.66 -17.71
CA LYS A 68 -10.79 -2.71 -17.38
C LYS A 68 -10.20 -4.12 -17.44
N GLY A 69 -10.82 -5.09 -16.76
CA GLY A 69 -10.49 -6.52 -16.80
C GLY A 69 -9.96 -7.05 -15.46
N ASP A 70 -9.11 -8.06 -15.49
CA ASP A 70 -8.35 -8.50 -14.32
C ASP A 70 -6.85 -8.34 -14.60
N LEU A 71 -6.14 -7.60 -13.76
CA LEU A 71 -4.71 -7.34 -13.92
C LEU A 71 -3.92 -7.87 -12.73
N TRP A 72 -2.88 -8.64 -13.00
CA TRP A 72 -1.85 -9.02 -12.05
C TRP A 72 -0.52 -8.35 -12.43
N VAL A 73 0.11 -7.69 -11.47
CA VAL A 73 1.42 -7.07 -11.62
C VAL A 73 2.36 -7.67 -10.60
N ARG A 74 3.50 -8.22 -11.04
CA ARG A 74 4.44 -8.88 -10.12
C ARG A 74 5.89 -8.55 -10.42
N ASN A 75 6.65 -8.24 -9.37
CA ASN A 75 8.08 -7.92 -9.48
C ASN A 75 8.37 -6.80 -10.50
N CYS A 76 7.49 -5.80 -10.54
CA CYS A 76 7.63 -4.64 -11.42
C CYS A 76 8.16 -3.42 -10.66
N LEU A 77 8.76 -2.48 -11.38
CA LEU A 77 9.16 -1.18 -10.85
C LEU A 77 8.38 -0.08 -11.58
N PHE A 78 7.85 0.88 -10.85
CA PHE A 78 7.23 2.09 -11.38
C PHE A 78 8.01 3.30 -10.85
N PHE A 79 8.81 3.91 -11.71
CA PHE A 79 9.80 4.90 -11.29
C PHE A 79 9.68 6.22 -12.06
N ALA A 80 9.57 7.33 -11.33
CA ALA A 80 9.59 8.68 -11.89
C ALA A 80 8.56 8.95 -13.00
N ASN A 81 7.42 8.26 -12.96
CA ASN A 81 6.27 8.57 -13.79
C ASN A 81 5.45 9.69 -13.13
N GLU A 82 4.53 10.34 -13.85
CA GLU A 82 3.56 11.20 -13.19
C GLU A 82 2.66 10.36 -12.27
N ASN A 83 2.11 9.24 -12.76
CA ASN A 83 1.52 8.19 -11.93
C ASN A 83 2.27 6.86 -12.10
N GLY A 84 2.49 6.09 -11.03
CA GLY A 84 3.07 4.75 -11.18
C GLY A 84 2.10 3.81 -11.90
N LEU A 85 0.95 3.54 -11.27
CA LEU A 85 -0.18 2.83 -11.87
C LEU A 85 -1.48 3.57 -11.57
N LEU A 86 -2.26 3.83 -12.62
CA LEU A 86 -3.52 4.55 -12.54
C LEU A 86 -4.64 3.71 -13.16
N THR A 87 -5.73 3.49 -12.43
CA THR A 87 -6.90 2.75 -12.92
C THR A 87 -8.07 3.67 -13.27
N SER A 88 -8.95 3.19 -14.14
CA SER A 88 -10.29 3.77 -14.32
C SER A 88 -11.24 3.37 -13.18
N ASP A 89 -12.45 3.93 -13.20
CA ASP A 89 -13.60 3.44 -12.44
C ASP A 89 -14.28 2.31 -13.23
N GLU A 90 -14.05 1.06 -12.82
CA GLU A 90 -14.63 -0.14 -13.41
C GLU A 90 -14.96 -1.19 -12.33
N GLU A 91 -16.19 -1.16 -11.84
CA GLU A 91 -16.64 -1.93 -10.66
C GLU A 91 -16.61 -3.45 -10.84
N ASN A 92 -16.40 -3.94 -12.06
CA ASN A 92 -16.25 -5.37 -12.37
C ASN A 92 -14.79 -5.83 -12.46
N SER A 93 -13.84 -4.89 -12.41
CA SER A 93 -12.42 -5.17 -12.62
C SER A 93 -11.68 -5.44 -11.31
N SER A 94 -10.61 -6.24 -11.39
CA SER A 94 -9.77 -6.60 -10.25
C SER A 94 -8.30 -6.28 -10.51
N LEU A 95 -7.58 -5.88 -9.47
CA LEU A 95 -6.14 -5.62 -9.54
C LEU A 95 -5.41 -6.35 -8.41
N VAL A 96 -4.34 -7.07 -8.78
CA VAL A 96 -3.40 -7.69 -7.84
C VAL A 96 -1.99 -7.15 -8.12
N ILE A 97 -1.31 -6.70 -7.08
CA ILE A 97 0.07 -6.21 -7.14
C ILE A 97 0.90 -6.99 -6.11
N GLU A 98 1.98 -7.60 -6.57
CA GLU A 98 2.87 -8.39 -5.72
C GLU A 98 4.34 -8.00 -5.92
N ASN A 99 5.10 -7.97 -4.83
CA ASN A 99 6.56 -7.83 -4.89
C ASN A 99 7.05 -6.65 -5.75
N SER A 100 6.25 -5.59 -5.88
CA SER A 100 6.52 -4.48 -6.80
C SER A 100 6.96 -3.23 -6.05
N GLU A 101 7.58 -2.31 -6.75
CA GLU A 101 8.08 -1.05 -6.18
C GLU A 101 7.52 0.14 -6.94
N PHE A 102 7.08 1.14 -6.18
CA PHE A 102 6.61 2.42 -6.67
C PHE A 102 7.46 3.49 -6.00
N ALA A 103 8.13 4.28 -6.82
CA ALA A 103 9.19 5.16 -6.34
C ALA A 103 9.25 6.45 -7.16
N TYR A 104 9.32 7.58 -6.48
CA TYR A 104 9.54 8.90 -7.12
C TYR A 104 8.48 9.28 -8.15
N ASN A 105 7.29 8.69 -8.12
CA ASN A 105 6.22 9.10 -9.02
C ASN A 105 5.54 10.37 -8.47
N GLY A 106 4.99 11.18 -9.38
CA GLY A 106 4.29 12.42 -9.04
C GLY A 106 4.77 13.62 -9.86
N ALA A 107 3.81 14.39 -10.37
CA ALA A 107 4.01 15.62 -11.12
C ALA A 107 4.20 16.86 -10.22
N GLY A 108 4.18 16.71 -8.89
CA GLY A 108 4.28 17.84 -7.96
C GLY A 108 2.98 18.63 -7.79
N ASP A 109 1.84 18.08 -8.20
CA ASP A 109 0.56 18.79 -8.31
C ASP A 109 -0.49 18.40 -7.25
N GLY A 110 -0.24 17.34 -6.47
CA GLY A 110 -1.15 16.80 -5.46
C GLY A 110 -2.22 15.84 -5.99
N PHE A 111 -2.28 15.62 -7.30
CA PHE A 111 -3.29 14.78 -7.96
C PHE A 111 -2.72 13.48 -8.53
N SER A 112 -1.45 13.51 -8.92
CA SER A 112 -0.71 12.33 -9.39
C SER A 112 -0.10 11.55 -8.23
N HIS A 113 -0.06 10.21 -8.31
CA HIS A 113 0.27 9.34 -7.17
C HIS A 113 1.18 8.17 -7.59
N ASP A 114 1.84 7.54 -6.63
CA ASP A 114 2.52 6.25 -6.86
C ASP A 114 1.50 5.20 -7.34
N LEU A 115 0.44 4.97 -6.55
CA LEU A 115 -0.69 4.14 -6.95
C LEU A 115 -2.01 4.89 -6.80
N TYR A 116 -2.77 4.94 -7.89
CA TYR A 116 -4.13 5.46 -7.91
C TYR A 116 -5.07 4.39 -8.45
N VAL A 117 -5.86 3.81 -7.54
CA VAL A 117 -6.96 2.89 -7.88
C VAL A 117 -8.30 3.60 -7.79
N GLY A 118 -9.00 3.69 -8.92
CA GLY A 118 -10.40 4.10 -9.03
C GLY A 118 -11.35 3.05 -8.44
N LYS A 119 -12.63 3.12 -8.81
CA LYS A 119 -13.66 2.19 -8.32
C LYS A 119 -13.49 0.82 -8.96
N LEU A 120 -12.84 -0.10 -8.27
CA LEU A 120 -12.70 -1.50 -8.68
C LEU A 120 -13.53 -2.43 -7.80
N LYS A 121 -13.79 -3.65 -8.29
CA LYS A 121 -14.36 -4.73 -7.48
C LYS A 121 -13.45 -5.07 -6.30
N SER A 122 -12.16 -5.26 -6.58
CA SER A 122 -11.18 -5.65 -5.57
C SER A 122 -9.76 -5.25 -5.94
N LEU A 123 -9.01 -4.87 -4.93
CA LEU A 123 -7.58 -4.63 -4.95
C LEU A 123 -6.88 -5.56 -3.94
N VAL A 124 -5.80 -6.21 -4.35
CA VAL A 124 -4.86 -6.89 -3.47
C VAL A 124 -3.47 -6.32 -3.71
N VAL A 125 -2.79 -5.87 -2.67
CA VAL A 125 -1.40 -5.43 -2.73
C VAL A 125 -0.61 -6.16 -1.65
N LEU A 126 0.39 -6.93 -2.07
CA LEU A 126 1.13 -7.86 -1.22
C LEU A 126 2.64 -7.65 -1.38
N ALA A 127 3.37 -7.60 -0.26
CA ALA A 127 4.83 -7.60 -0.24
C ALA A 127 5.48 -6.55 -1.15
N SER A 128 4.85 -5.39 -1.30
CA SER A 128 5.28 -4.32 -2.20
C SER A 128 5.81 -3.12 -1.43
N TYR A 129 6.58 -2.28 -2.12
CA TYR A 129 7.28 -1.13 -1.55
C TYR A 129 6.86 0.16 -2.24
N PHE A 130 6.44 1.16 -1.47
CA PHE A 130 6.02 2.46 -1.96
C PHE A 130 6.79 3.53 -1.19
N HIS A 131 7.42 4.47 -1.90
CA HIS A 131 8.22 5.51 -1.28
C HIS A 131 8.44 6.73 -2.17
N HIS A 132 8.70 7.87 -1.54
CA HIS A 132 9.06 9.12 -2.19
C HIS A 132 8.04 9.56 -3.25
N ALA A 133 6.74 9.57 -2.94
CA ALA A 133 5.81 10.26 -3.84
C ALA A 133 6.19 11.75 -3.92
N ASN A 134 6.33 12.27 -5.13
CA ASN A 134 6.64 13.67 -5.37
C ASN A 134 5.35 14.50 -5.33
N VAL A 135 4.87 14.78 -4.11
CA VAL A 135 3.53 15.36 -3.83
C VAL A 135 2.43 14.35 -4.22
N GLY A 136 1.26 14.41 -3.58
CA GLY A 136 0.23 13.37 -3.74
C GLY A 136 0.49 12.14 -2.86
N HIS A 137 -0.11 10.98 -3.13
CA HIS A 137 -0.12 9.85 -2.20
C HIS A 137 0.83 8.71 -2.62
N LEU A 138 1.35 7.96 -1.63
CA LEU A 138 1.95 6.66 -1.91
C LEU A 138 0.89 5.68 -2.43
N PHE A 139 -0.29 5.69 -1.80
CA PHE A 139 -1.36 4.74 -2.09
C PHE A 139 -2.72 5.40 -1.96
N LYS A 140 -3.50 5.45 -3.04
CA LYS A 140 -4.91 5.85 -3.03
C LYS A 140 -5.78 4.77 -3.67
N SER A 141 -6.83 4.31 -2.99
CA SER A 141 -7.76 3.32 -3.54
C SER A 141 -9.24 3.58 -3.25
N ARG A 142 -10.06 3.46 -4.29
CA ARG A 142 -11.52 3.49 -4.24
C ARG A 142 -12.16 2.12 -4.48
N ALA A 143 -11.38 1.04 -4.43
CA ALA A 143 -11.92 -0.30 -4.63
C ALA A 143 -12.90 -0.69 -3.51
N ALA A 144 -13.92 -1.47 -3.84
CA ALA A 144 -14.92 -1.94 -2.87
C ALA A 144 -14.33 -2.90 -1.82
N ARG A 145 -13.31 -3.68 -2.21
CA ARG A 145 -12.54 -4.58 -1.33
C ARG A 145 -11.04 -4.30 -1.49
N ASN A 146 -10.34 -4.06 -0.39
CA ASN A 146 -8.91 -3.77 -0.37
C ASN A 146 -8.22 -4.75 0.59
N ASP A 147 -7.32 -5.59 0.09
CA ASP A 147 -6.39 -6.36 0.91
C ASP A 147 -4.99 -5.77 0.74
N ILE A 148 -4.48 -5.11 1.77
CA ILE A 148 -3.20 -4.41 1.80
C ILE A 148 -2.33 -5.14 2.83
N LEU A 149 -1.49 -6.05 2.34
CA LEU A 149 -0.88 -7.11 3.12
C LEU A 149 0.65 -7.06 3.07
N TYR A 150 1.29 -6.99 4.24
CA TYR A 150 2.74 -7.15 4.38
C TYR A 150 3.56 -6.23 3.44
N ASN A 151 3.09 -5.00 3.24
CA ASN A 151 3.77 -4.00 2.43
C ASN A 151 4.65 -3.10 3.28
N ARG A 152 5.52 -2.36 2.59
CA ARG A 152 6.24 -1.21 3.12
C ARG A 152 5.73 0.04 2.40
N LEU A 153 4.97 0.88 3.11
CA LEU A 153 4.49 2.18 2.65
C LEU A 153 5.24 3.25 3.45
N THR A 154 6.48 3.51 3.10
CA THR A 154 7.36 4.36 3.90
C THR A 154 7.92 5.42 2.99
N ASP A 155 7.61 6.69 3.28
CA ASP A 155 7.96 7.78 2.38
C ASP A 155 9.48 8.04 2.35
N GLU A 156 10.19 7.53 3.36
CA GLU A 156 11.63 7.63 3.56
C GLU A 156 12.13 9.07 3.77
N MET A 157 13.44 9.19 4.02
CA MET A 157 14.09 10.49 4.14
C MET A 157 14.04 11.26 2.81
N GLY A 158 13.47 12.46 2.84
CA GLY A 158 13.31 13.32 1.65
C GLY A 158 12.06 13.02 0.83
N GLY A 159 11.23 12.06 1.25
CA GLY A 159 9.88 11.86 0.73
C GLY A 159 8.98 13.07 1.00
N ARG A 160 7.98 13.26 0.14
CA ARG A 160 7.04 14.40 0.18
C ARG A 160 5.60 13.96 -0.11
N ALA A 161 5.26 12.73 0.23
CA ALA A 161 3.90 12.23 0.11
C ALA A 161 2.95 13.04 1.02
N SER A 162 1.68 13.11 0.63
CA SER A 162 0.58 13.67 1.41
C SER A 162 0.05 12.62 2.39
N TYR A 163 -0.43 11.48 1.89
CA TYR A 163 -0.87 10.33 2.67
C TYR A 163 -0.08 9.10 2.23
N GLU A 164 0.30 8.27 3.18
CA GLU A 164 0.90 6.96 2.94
C GLU A 164 -0.16 5.95 2.50
N LEU A 165 -1.37 6.06 3.07
CA LEU A 165 -2.53 5.27 2.67
C LEU A 165 -3.83 6.09 2.72
N ASP A 166 -4.46 6.23 1.56
CA ASP A 166 -5.75 6.90 1.40
C ASP A 166 -6.81 5.94 0.84
N LEU A 167 -7.89 5.74 1.60
CA LEU A 167 -9.07 4.96 1.24
C LEU A 167 -10.29 5.87 1.19
N PRO A 168 -10.35 6.79 0.20
CA PRO A 168 -11.18 7.98 0.28
C PRO A 168 -12.69 7.72 0.33
N ASN A 169 -13.11 6.61 -0.28
CA ASN A 169 -14.50 6.19 -0.35
C ASN A 169 -14.85 5.01 0.56
N GLY A 170 -13.96 4.67 1.50
CA GLY A 170 -14.16 3.57 2.44
C GLY A 170 -14.09 2.20 1.76
N GLY A 171 -15.15 1.40 1.89
CA GLY A 171 -15.18 0.01 1.44
C GLY A 171 -14.61 -0.99 2.47
N ARG A 172 -14.59 -2.27 2.14
CA ARG A 172 -14.04 -3.30 3.04
C ARG A 172 -12.52 -3.37 2.90
N ALA A 173 -11.78 -2.98 3.92
CA ALA A 173 -10.32 -2.93 3.89
C ALA A 173 -9.69 -3.79 4.99
N LEU A 174 -8.76 -4.66 4.60
CA LEU A 174 -7.84 -5.37 5.48
C LEU A 174 -6.43 -4.80 5.28
N VAL A 175 -5.93 -4.12 6.30
CA VAL A 175 -4.56 -3.58 6.38
C VAL A 175 -3.83 -4.43 7.41
N LEU A 176 -3.08 -5.42 6.94
CA LEU A 176 -2.47 -6.46 7.79
C LEU A 176 -0.96 -6.54 7.59
N GLY A 177 -0.19 -6.44 8.69
CA GLY A 177 1.24 -6.74 8.67
C GLY A 177 2.10 -5.71 7.93
N ASN A 178 1.61 -4.50 7.68
CA ASN A 178 2.34 -3.48 6.92
C ASN A 178 3.22 -2.62 7.82
N ILE A 179 4.33 -2.14 7.27
CA ILE A 179 5.07 -0.99 7.81
C ILE A 179 4.56 0.23 7.06
N ILE A 180 4.02 1.22 7.78
CA ILE A 180 3.49 2.45 7.19
C ILE A 180 4.14 3.62 7.92
N GLN A 181 4.91 4.44 7.21
CA GLN A 181 5.67 5.52 7.81
C GLN A 181 5.52 6.82 7.02
N GLN A 182 5.11 7.85 7.74
CA GLN A 182 5.09 9.23 7.27
C GLN A 182 6.36 9.98 7.69
N GLY A 183 6.97 10.66 6.72
CA GLY A 183 8.18 11.47 6.93
C GLY A 183 7.90 12.86 7.51
N THR A 184 8.96 13.56 7.91
CA THR A 184 8.87 14.93 8.49
C THR A 184 8.32 15.96 7.49
N ASP A 185 8.65 15.78 6.20
CA ASP A 185 8.37 16.74 5.12
C ASP A 185 7.06 16.45 4.35
N THR A 186 6.26 15.50 4.85
CA THR A 186 4.94 15.16 4.32
C THR A 186 3.99 16.37 4.23
N GLU A 187 3.08 16.37 3.26
CA GLU A 187 2.13 17.48 3.06
C GLU A 187 0.92 17.44 3.99
N ASN A 188 0.43 16.24 4.31
CA ASN A 188 -0.67 16.06 5.27
C ASN A 188 -0.12 15.73 6.64
N SER A 189 -0.93 15.84 7.70
CA SER A 189 -0.55 15.38 9.04
C SER A 189 -1.21 14.05 9.40
N THR A 190 -1.80 13.36 8.45
CA THR A 190 -2.47 12.07 8.64
C THR A 190 -1.69 11.01 7.88
N VAL A 191 -1.46 9.86 8.52
CA VAL A 191 -0.78 8.71 7.89
C VAL A 191 -1.77 7.89 7.05
N ILE A 192 -2.90 7.52 7.68
CA ILE A 192 -3.97 6.72 7.04
C ILE A 192 -5.28 7.51 7.05
N SER A 193 -5.86 7.74 5.88
CA SER A 193 -7.21 8.31 5.75
C SER A 193 -8.21 7.25 5.26
N TYR A 194 -9.41 7.28 5.82
CA TYR A 194 -10.50 6.40 5.42
C TYR A 194 -11.84 7.13 5.40
N GLY A 195 -12.47 7.17 4.23
CA GLY A 195 -13.82 7.68 4.03
C GLY A 195 -13.96 9.21 4.08
N GLU A 196 -12.88 9.97 3.95
CA GLU A 196 -12.89 11.44 4.01
C GLU A 196 -13.62 12.08 2.82
N GLU A 197 -13.49 11.56 1.59
CA GLU A 197 -14.31 11.96 0.43
C GLU A 197 -15.75 11.41 0.52
N GLY A 198 -15.98 10.36 1.31
CA GLY A 198 -17.31 9.85 1.66
C GLY A 198 -17.53 8.42 1.25
N MET A 199 -18.12 7.66 2.17
CA MET A 199 -18.38 6.22 2.00
C MET A 199 -19.42 5.98 0.92
N SER A 200 -19.05 5.24 -0.13
CA SER A 200 -19.93 4.99 -1.28
C SER A 200 -20.44 3.54 -1.38
N GLY A 201 -19.80 2.61 -0.67
CA GLY A 201 -20.16 1.19 -0.68
C GLY A 201 -21.14 0.78 0.43
N PRO A 202 -21.81 -0.38 0.31
CA PRO A 202 -22.74 -0.89 1.32
C PRO A 202 -22.05 -1.29 2.62
N ASP A 203 -20.79 -1.73 2.55
CA ASP A 203 -19.98 -2.18 3.68
C ASP A 203 -18.76 -1.27 3.85
N ASN A 204 -18.68 -0.59 4.99
CA ASN A 204 -17.55 0.26 5.34
C ASN A 204 -16.90 -0.28 6.62
N VAL A 205 -15.95 -1.19 6.43
CA VAL A 205 -15.25 -1.85 7.52
C VAL A 205 -13.75 -1.79 7.27
N LEU A 206 -13.02 -1.28 8.24
CA LEU A 206 -11.57 -1.17 8.21
C LEU A 206 -10.97 -2.03 9.32
N TYR A 207 -10.16 -3.01 8.93
CA TYR A 207 -9.36 -3.83 9.83
C TYR A 207 -7.90 -3.39 9.75
N LEU A 208 -7.36 -2.82 10.82
CA LEU A 208 -5.93 -2.54 11.00
C LEU A 208 -5.37 -3.58 11.96
N ALA A 209 -4.62 -4.55 11.44
CA ALA A 209 -4.09 -5.64 12.25
C ALA A 209 -2.58 -5.77 12.11
N SER A 210 -1.87 -5.83 13.24
CA SER A 210 -0.43 -6.14 13.25
C SER A 210 0.42 -5.25 12.33
N ASN A 211 0.09 -3.97 12.19
CA ASN A 211 0.90 -3.02 11.43
C ASN A 211 1.87 -2.29 12.35
N THR A 212 2.99 -1.84 11.80
CA THR A 212 3.87 -0.85 12.45
C THR A 212 3.61 0.50 11.80
N LEU A 213 2.96 1.41 12.53
CA LEU A 213 2.59 2.75 12.07
C LEU A 213 3.54 3.75 12.68
N VAL A 214 4.24 4.50 11.85
CA VAL A 214 5.28 5.44 12.25
C VAL A 214 4.92 6.83 11.75
N ASN A 215 4.96 7.81 12.64
CA ASN A 215 4.72 9.19 12.30
C ASN A 215 5.87 10.06 12.80
N ASP A 216 6.76 10.43 11.88
CA ASP A 216 7.89 11.30 12.17
C ASP A 216 7.51 12.79 12.14
N LYS A 217 6.28 13.14 11.72
CA LYS A 217 5.82 14.52 11.67
C LYS A 217 5.55 15.03 13.08
N GLU A 218 6.30 16.05 13.51
CA GLU A 218 6.11 16.71 14.80
C GLU A 218 4.72 17.36 14.92
N GLY A 219 4.13 17.33 16.13
CA GLY A 219 2.86 18.01 16.44
C GLY A 219 1.63 17.09 16.44
N ALA A 220 0.44 17.66 16.16
CA ALA A 220 -0.83 16.94 16.21
C ALA A 220 -1.10 16.11 14.94
N GLY A 221 -0.21 15.15 14.66
CA GLY A 221 -0.39 14.16 13.60
C GLY A 221 -1.47 13.13 13.92
N ALA A 222 -1.88 12.33 12.93
CA ALA A 222 -2.91 11.31 13.07
C ALA A 222 -2.44 10.00 12.44
N PHE A 223 -2.33 8.92 13.21
CA PHE A 223 -2.05 7.59 12.65
C PHE A 223 -3.22 7.11 11.77
N LEU A 224 -4.45 7.45 12.16
CA LEU A 224 -5.67 7.12 11.41
C LEU A 224 -6.67 8.27 11.55
N ARG A 225 -7.29 8.67 10.43
CA ARG A 225 -8.44 9.58 10.42
C ARG A 225 -9.63 8.96 9.71
N VAL A 226 -10.76 8.90 10.42
CA VAL A 226 -12.08 8.50 9.90
C VAL A 226 -13.08 9.58 10.28
N PRO A 227 -13.22 10.64 9.44
CA PRO A 227 -13.91 11.87 9.83
C PRO A 227 -15.43 11.76 9.74
N LYS A 228 -15.97 10.70 9.12
CA LYS A 228 -17.40 10.47 8.93
C LYS A 228 -17.85 9.23 9.69
N ALA A 229 -19.07 9.27 10.21
CA ALA A 229 -19.70 8.12 10.82
C ALA A 229 -20.12 7.10 9.74
N GLY A 230 -20.43 5.88 10.14
CA GLY A 230 -20.86 4.80 9.24
C GLY A 230 -19.78 3.76 8.92
N ALA A 231 -18.54 3.97 9.39
CA ALA A 231 -17.52 2.95 9.40
C ALA A 231 -17.55 2.12 10.68
N ARG A 232 -17.22 0.83 10.56
CA ARG A 232 -16.71 0.01 11.65
C ARG A 232 -15.20 -0.09 11.51
N VAL A 233 -14.46 0.30 12.55
CA VAL A 233 -13.00 0.21 12.57
C VAL A 233 -12.59 -0.79 13.65
N VAL A 234 -11.80 -1.78 13.28
CA VAL A 234 -11.21 -2.77 14.18
C VAL A 234 -9.69 -2.62 14.10
N SER A 235 -9.07 -2.21 15.19
CA SER A 235 -7.62 -2.02 15.28
C SER A 235 -7.04 -3.00 16.31
N VAL A 236 -6.16 -3.90 15.89
CA VAL A 236 -5.60 -4.92 16.79
C VAL A 236 -4.10 -5.14 16.60
N ASN A 237 -3.38 -5.26 17.72
CA ASN A 237 -1.95 -5.61 17.73
C ASN A 237 -1.06 -4.67 16.90
N ASN A 238 -1.43 -3.40 16.68
CA ASN A 238 -0.56 -2.47 15.94
C ASN A 238 0.50 -1.86 16.87
N LEU A 239 1.68 -1.58 16.32
CA LEU A 239 2.68 -0.71 16.95
C LEU A 239 2.49 0.71 16.45
N LEU A 240 2.43 1.67 17.37
CA LEU A 240 2.32 3.10 17.09
C LEU A 240 3.61 3.78 17.54
N VAL A 241 4.28 4.45 16.62
CA VAL A 241 5.60 5.06 16.86
C VAL A 241 5.53 6.54 16.50
N GLY A 242 5.90 7.38 17.46
CA GLY A 242 5.89 8.82 17.30
C GLY A 242 4.57 9.50 17.59
N TYR A 243 4.36 10.67 16.98
CA TYR A 243 3.31 11.59 17.40
C TYR A 243 1.95 11.25 16.81
N GLY A 244 0.90 11.52 17.58
CA GLY A 244 -0.47 11.48 17.09
C GLY A 244 -1.34 10.41 17.70
N GLU A 245 -2.61 10.41 17.30
CA GLU A 245 -3.64 9.52 17.81
C GLU A 245 -4.52 9.01 16.66
N TYR A 246 -5.44 8.10 16.99
CA TYR A 246 -6.54 7.76 16.10
C TYR A 246 -7.68 8.78 16.25
N HIS A 247 -8.06 9.40 15.14
CA HIS A 247 -9.21 10.29 15.04
C HIS A 247 -10.35 9.59 14.29
N VAL A 248 -11.08 8.73 14.99
CA VAL A 248 -12.24 8.00 14.45
C VAL A 248 -13.52 8.56 15.06
N LEU A 249 -14.41 9.12 14.24
CA LEU A 249 -15.63 9.78 14.74
C LEU A 249 -16.55 8.83 15.53
N ALA A 250 -16.72 7.60 15.06
CA ALA A 250 -17.49 6.55 15.73
C ALA A 250 -17.09 5.16 15.20
N GLY A 251 -17.40 4.11 15.95
CA GLY A 251 -17.27 2.72 15.48
C GLY A 251 -15.88 2.10 15.62
N LEU A 252 -14.97 2.72 16.39
CA LEU A 252 -13.65 2.14 16.72
C LEU A 252 -13.76 1.09 17.83
N VAL A 253 -13.20 -0.08 17.57
CA VAL A 253 -12.85 -1.10 18.55
C VAL A 253 -11.35 -1.35 18.43
N SER A 254 -10.60 -1.01 19.47
CA SER A 254 -9.15 -1.24 19.53
C SER A 254 -8.81 -2.28 20.61
N SER A 255 -7.84 -3.16 20.34
CA SER A 255 -7.34 -4.15 21.30
C SER A 255 -5.85 -4.40 21.09
N ASN A 256 -5.06 -4.26 22.15
CA ASN A 256 -3.60 -4.51 22.14
C ASN A 256 -2.81 -3.68 21.11
N ASP A 257 -3.29 -2.50 20.71
CA ASP A 257 -2.42 -1.53 20.06
C ASP A 257 -1.45 -0.96 21.10
N ARG A 258 -0.16 -0.85 20.75
CA ARG A 258 0.90 -0.44 21.67
C ARG A 258 1.67 0.74 21.11
N SER A 259 1.75 1.81 21.90
CA SER A 259 2.62 2.93 21.60
C SER A 259 4.01 2.66 22.15
N VAL A 260 5.05 2.86 21.33
CA VAL A 260 6.46 2.63 21.67
C VAL A 260 7.31 3.79 21.18
N ASP A 261 8.44 4.03 21.83
CA ASP A 261 9.43 5.00 21.35
C ASP A 261 10.30 4.37 20.25
N TRP A 262 10.96 5.22 19.45
CA TRP A 262 11.95 4.80 18.46
C TRP A 262 13.06 3.93 19.05
N GLN A 263 13.39 4.04 20.35
CA GLN A 263 14.39 3.15 20.98
C GLN A 263 13.98 1.67 21.04
N ALA A 264 12.70 1.34 20.81
CA ALA A 264 12.27 -0.04 20.70
C ALA A 264 12.83 -0.75 19.45
N PHE A 265 13.38 -0.01 18.48
CA PHE A 265 13.79 -0.51 17.17
C PHE A 265 15.29 -0.39 16.92
N TYR A 266 15.82 -1.31 16.12
CA TYR A 266 17.25 -1.41 15.86
C TYR A 266 17.84 -0.24 15.09
N ARG A 267 17.25 0.10 13.93
CA ARG A 267 17.73 1.21 13.10
C ARG A 267 16.55 1.94 12.45
N PRO A 268 15.68 2.58 13.25
CA PRO A 268 14.47 3.22 12.73
C PRO A 268 14.78 4.37 11.76
N LEU A 269 15.90 5.09 11.94
CA LEU A 269 16.38 6.10 10.97
C LEU A 269 16.77 5.54 9.59
N ARG A 270 16.88 4.20 9.47
CA ARG A 270 17.05 3.46 8.22
C ARG A 270 15.85 2.58 7.90
N GLN A 271 14.70 2.89 8.52
CA GLN A 271 13.43 2.22 8.33
C GLN A 271 13.48 0.71 8.63
N ASP A 272 14.43 0.31 9.48
CA ASP A 272 14.52 -1.04 10.02
C ASP A 272 13.82 -1.06 11.39
N TYR A 273 12.52 -1.36 11.36
CA TYR A 273 11.63 -1.40 12.51
C TYR A 273 11.58 -2.77 13.19
N ARG A 274 12.62 -3.61 13.03
CA ARG A 274 12.74 -4.81 13.85
C ARG A 274 12.97 -4.39 15.29
N LEU A 275 12.26 -5.04 16.21
CA LEU A 275 12.39 -4.79 17.64
C LEU A 275 13.80 -5.17 18.12
N GLU A 276 14.35 -4.34 19.01
CA GLU A 276 15.61 -4.62 19.71
C GLU A 276 15.46 -5.77 20.72
N ALA A 277 16.51 -6.58 20.85
CA ALA A 277 16.54 -7.70 21.80
C ALA A 277 17.37 -7.34 23.05
N PRO A 278 16.92 -7.68 24.27
CA PRO A 278 15.62 -8.26 24.60
C PRO A 278 14.49 -7.23 24.44
N VAL A 279 13.32 -7.70 24.00
CA VAL A 279 12.14 -6.85 23.86
C VAL A 279 11.62 -6.47 25.25
N GLU A 280 11.16 -5.23 25.41
CA GLU A 280 10.53 -4.78 26.66
C GLU A 280 9.25 -5.58 26.97
N GLU A 281 9.12 -6.01 28.23
CA GLU A 281 7.95 -6.68 28.80
C GLU A 281 6.83 -5.64 29.02
N PRO A 282 6.15 -5.20 27.95
CA PRO A 282 4.78 -5.69 27.73
C PRO A 282 4.41 -5.94 26.25
N LEU A 283 5.38 -6.00 25.32
CA LEU A 283 5.10 -6.17 23.89
C LEU A 283 4.83 -7.64 23.57
N HIS A 284 3.63 -8.13 23.88
CA HIS A 284 3.18 -9.46 23.49
C HIS A 284 1.98 -9.40 22.57
N TYR A 285 1.97 -10.27 21.57
CA TYR A 285 0.84 -10.46 20.69
C TYR A 285 -0.35 -11.03 21.46
N GLU A 286 -1.54 -10.48 21.24
CA GLU A 286 -2.79 -10.99 21.79
C GLU A 286 -3.67 -11.51 20.66
N THR A 287 -4.04 -12.79 20.71
CA THR A 287 -4.92 -13.39 19.71
C THR A 287 -6.27 -12.66 19.68
N PRO A 288 -6.64 -12.01 18.55
CA PRO A 288 -7.90 -11.28 18.45
C PRO A 288 -9.10 -12.22 18.64
N SER A 289 -10.14 -11.74 19.32
CA SER A 289 -11.41 -12.47 19.41
C SER A 289 -12.01 -12.69 18.00
N PRO A 290 -12.46 -13.90 17.64
CA PRO A 290 -13.13 -14.15 16.36
C PRO A 290 -14.36 -13.26 16.10
N SER A 291 -15.01 -12.76 17.16
CA SER A 291 -16.16 -11.84 17.03
C SER A 291 -15.80 -10.45 16.48
N LEU A 292 -14.52 -10.08 16.50
CA LEU A 292 -14.06 -8.81 15.93
C LEU A 292 -14.09 -8.83 14.39
N ALA A 293 -13.84 -10.00 13.80
CA ALA A 293 -13.81 -10.21 12.35
C ALA A 293 -14.26 -11.65 12.03
N PRO A 294 -15.58 -11.93 11.98
CA PRO A 294 -16.07 -13.29 11.79
C PRO A 294 -15.67 -13.89 10.44
N ASP A 295 -15.45 -13.06 9.42
CA ASP A 295 -15.18 -13.48 8.04
C ASP A 295 -13.75 -13.17 7.56
N ILE A 296 -12.83 -12.83 8.47
CA ILE A 296 -11.41 -12.52 8.15
C ILE A 296 -10.49 -13.06 9.24
N ASP A 297 -9.38 -13.69 8.83
CA ASP A 297 -8.27 -14.00 9.72
C ASP A 297 -7.40 -12.73 9.93
N LEU A 298 -7.37 -12.22 11.17
CA LEU A 298 -6.53 -11.08 11.57
C LEU A 298 -5.15 -11.51 12.08
N VAL A 299 -4.87 -12.81 12.11
CA VAL A 299 -3.57 -13.34 12.57
C VAL A 299 -2.55 -13.26 11.43
N PRO A 300 -1.47 -12.49 11.56
CA PRO A 300 -0.44 -12.43 10.54
C PRO A 300 0.22 -13.80 10.37
N ARG A 301 0.50 -14.15 9.10
CA ARG A 301 1.17 -15.40 8.70
C ARG A 301 2.53 -15.14 8.05
N ALA A 302 2.84 -13.87 7.83
CA ALA A 302 4.06 -13.42 7.22
C ALA A 302 4.53 -12.11 7.87
N GLU A 303 5.75 -11.70 7.53
CA GLU A 303 6.28 -10.37 7.80
C GLU A 303 6.91 -9.80 6.52
N PRO A 304 6.87 -8.47 6.31
CA PRO A 304 7.57 -7.83 5.20
C PRO A 304 9.09 -7.97 5.34
N VAL A 305 9.76 -8.12 4.21
CA VAL A 305 11.22 -8.13 4.11
C VAL A 305 11.62 -7.10 3.07
N ALA A 306 12.49 -6.17 3.48
CA ALA A 306 12.98 -5.12 2.60
C ALA A 306 13.74 -5.71 1.38
N PRO A 307 13.61 -5.12 0.18
CA PRO A 307 12.73 -3.99 -0.11
C PRO A 307 11.26 -4.39 -0.33
N ARG A 308 10.99 -5.50 -1.02
CA ARG A 308 9.65 -5.89 -1.52
C ARG A 308 9.43 -7.41 -1.53
N GLN A 309 9.61 -8.03 -0.38
CA GLN A 309 9.45 -9.47 -0.16
C GLN A 309 8.65 -9.72 1.12
N LEU A 310 8.32 -10.99 1.35
CA LEU A 310 7.80 -11.44 2.64
C LEU A 310 8.50 -12.72 3.07
N ASN A 311 8.53 -12.95 4.37
CA ASN A 311 8.86 -14.23 4.97
C ASN A 311 7.62 -14.81 5.63
N LEU A 312 7.35 -16.09 5.42
CA LEU A 312 6.33 -16.80 6.18
C LEU A 312 6.82 -17.03 7.62
N LEU A 313 5.93 -16.79 8.58
CA LEU A 313 6.21 -17.05 9.98
C LEU A 313 6.27 -18.57 10.23
N LYS A 314 7.34 -19.04 10.86
CA LYS A 314 7.50 -20.46 11.24
C LYS A 314 6.61 -20.86 12.42
N HIS A 315 6.23 -19.88 13.24
CA HIS A 315 5.38 -20.02 14.41
C HIS A 315 4.31 -18.93 14.39
N GLY A 316 3.36 -18.98 15.33
CA GLY A 316 2.42 -17.87 15.50
C GLY A 316 3.14 -16.55 15.83
N PRO A 317 2.50 -15.40 15.60
CA PRO A 317 3.04 -14.11 15.98
C PRO A 317 3.30 -14.04 17.49
N VAL A 318 4.37 -13.37 17.85
CA VAL A 318 4.85 -13.21 19.23
C VAL A 318 4.71 -11.76 19.69
N TYR A 319 4.86 -10.80 18.76
CA TYR A 319 4.86 -9.37 19.04
C TYR A 319 3.70 -8.67 18.30
N PRO A 320 3.17 -7.56 18.84
CA PRO A 320 2.41 -6.62 18.01
C PRO A 320 3.30 -6.03 16.90
N GLY A 321 2.67 -5.50 15.86
CA GLY A 321 3.36 -4.88 14.73
C GLY A 321 3.71 -5.85 13.59
N ALA A 322 4.30 -5.28 12.54
CA ALA A 322 4.51 -5.96 11.26
C ALA A 322 5.62 -7.01 11.28
N LEU A 323 6.65 -6.79 12.11
CA LEU A 323 7.87 -7.58 12.12
C LEU A 323 7.91 -8.48 13.35
N GLN A 324 8.16 -9.76 13.13
CA GLN A 324 8.22 -10.80 14.15
C GLN A 324 9.66 -11.30 14.37
N THR A 325 10.53 -11.11 13.37
CA THR A 325 11.97 -11.32 13.48
C THR A 325 12.61 -10.16 14.23
N LEU A 326 13.31 -10.47 15.33
CA LEU A 326 14.08 -9.50 16.09
C LEU A 326 15.36 -9.05 15.36
N ALA A 327 15.91 -7.93 15.79
CA ALA A 327 17.23 -7.50 15.37
C ALA A 327 18.34 -8.46 15.87
N PRO A 328 19.50 -8.50 15.19
CA PRO A 328 20.61 -9.40 15.53
C PRO A 328 21.29 -9.12 16.86
#